data_AF-X1NZ79-F1
#
_entry.id   AF-X1NZ79-F1
#
_cell.length_a   1.000
_cell.length_b   1.000
_cell.length_c   1.000
_cell.angle_alpha   90.00
_cell.angle_beta   90.00
_cell.angle_gamma   90.00
#
_symmetry.space_group_name_H-M   'P 1'
#
loop_
_entity.id
_entity.type
_entity.pdbx_description
1 polymer ?
#
loop_
_entity_poly.entity_id
_entity_poly.type
_entity_poly.pdbx_seq_one_letter_code
_entity_poly.pdbx_strand_id
1 'polypeptide(L)'
;DQYTCFHQKPVVKKGQKIKKGDLLADGGAMSQGYLALGENILVAFLSWRGGNFEDAILISERLVKDDAYTSIHIESFSCDVRETKLGPEITTSDIPNVSEEKLKDLDEEGIVRIGAEVGPNAILVGKISPKGEADLTAEERLLRAIFGEKAREVKDTSLSMEHGKRGRVVGIKVFSRDLGYKVGARGYKKN
;
A
#
# COMPACT_ATOMS: atom_id res chain seq x y z
N ASP A 1 14.09 4.99 -2.74
CA ASP A 1 13.68 5.45 -1.40
C ASP A 1 13.26 4.25 -0.54
N GLN A 2 13.72 4.18 0.71
CA GLN A 2 13.64 2.98 1.58
C GLN A 2 12.26 2.71 2.21
N TYR A 3 11.16 3.20 1.62
CA TYR A 3 9.78 3.09 2.15
C TYR A 3 9.61 3.48 3.64
N THR A 4 10.54 4.24 4.22
CA THR A 4 10.52 4.64 5.63
C THR A 4 9.57 5.80 5.87
N CYS A 5 9.04 5.89 7.09
CA CYS A 5 8.19 7.00 7.50
C CYS A 5 9.01 8.22 7.94
N PHE A 6 8.73 9.38 7.34
CA PHE A 6 9.21 10.67 7.84
C PHE A 6 8.07 11.39 8.56
N HIS A 7 8.17 11.42 9.89
CA HIS A 7 7.19 12.08 10.75
C HIS A 7 7.90 13.08 11.67
N GLN A 8 7.31 14.26 11.83
CA GLN A 8 7.83 15.30 12.72
C GLN A 8 6.89 15.46 13.91
N LYS A 9 7.45 15.44 15.13
CA LYS A 9 6.70 15.60 16.38
C LYS A 9 7.10 16.89 17.07
N PRO A 10 6.16 17.78 17.43
CA PRO A 10 6.50 18.99 18.18
C PRO A 10 7.04 18.61 19.56
N VAL A 11 8.15 19.24 19.97
CA VAL A 11 8.75 19.07 21.31
C VAL A 11 8.39 20.20 22.27
N VAL A 12 7.95 21.34 21.71
CA VAL A 12 7.58 22.53 22.47
C VAL A 12 6.12 22.49 22.90
N LYS A 13 5.81 23.16 24.01
CA LYS A 13 4.44 23.32 24.53
C LYS A 13 3.88 24.70 24.21
N LYS A 14 2.55 24.79 24.14
CA LYS A 14 1.84 26.06 23.92
C LYS A 14 2.19 27.04 25.04
N GLY A 15 2.63 28.25 24.69
CA GLY A 15 3.04 29.29 25.66
C GLY A 15 4.50 29.20 26.11
N GLN A 16 5.29 28.23 25.62
CA GLN A 16 6.72 28.16 25.87
C GLN A 16 7.44 29.35 25.22
N LYS A 17 8.26 30.07 26.01
CA LYS A 17 9.17 31.09 25.47
C LYS A 17 10.34 30.40 24.78
N ILE A 18 10.59 30.75 23.53
CA ILE A 18 11.66 30.20 22.70
C ILE A 18 12.61 31.30 22.24
N LYS A 19 13.84 30.92 21.90
CA LYS A 19 14.88 31.76 21.32
C LYS A 19 15.28 31.25 19.94
N LYS A 20 15.97 32.09 19.17
CA LYS A 20 16.53 31.69 17.88
C LYS A 20 17.50 30.53 18.09
N GLY A 21 17.27 29.42 17.39
CA GLY A 21 18.07 28.19 17.49
C GLY A 21 17.47 27.10 18.37
N ASP A 22 16.37 27.38 19.08
CA ASP A 22 15.69 26.36 19.88
C ASP A 22 15.01 25.32 18.99
N LEU A 23 15.06 24.07 19.42
CA LEU A 23 14.38 22.95 18.77
C LEU A 23 12.86 23.07 18.90
N LEU A 24 12.14 23.01 17.78
CA LEU A 24 10.68 23.08 17.75
C LEU A 24 10.02 21.72 17.54
N ALA A 25 10.65 20.84 16.76
CA ALA A 25 10.15 19.51 16.46
C ALA A 25 11.29 18.50 16.25
N ASP A 26 11.09 17.28 16.71
CA ASP A 26 11.94 16.13 16.36
C ASP A 26 11.49 15.54 15.03
N GLY A 27 12.45 15.10 14.22
CA GLY A 27 12.20 14.35 12.99
C GLY A 27 12.23 12.83 13.16
N GLY A 28 12.30 12.11 12.05
CA GLY A 28 12.52 10.66 12.07
C GLY A 28 13.84 10.31 12.75
N ALA A 29 13.82 9.29 13.61
CA ALA A 29 14.98 8.83 14.39
C ALA A 29 15.65 9.93 15.24
N MET A 30 14.85 10.84 15.82
CA MET A 30 15.32 11.85 16.77
C MET A 30 14.52 11.82 18.07
N SER A 31 15.18 12.19 19.16
CA SER A 31 14.56 12.41 20.47
C SER A 31 15.22 13.58 21.18
N GLN A 32 14.42 14.61 21.49
CA GLN A 32 14.85 15.84 22.17
C GLN A 32 16.03 16.53 21.48
N GLY A 33 16.08 16.50 20.15
CA GLY A 33 17.13 17.13 19.35
C GLY A 33 18.37 16.28 19.12
N TYR A 34 18.41 15.08 19.70
CA TYR A 34 19.50 14.13 19.52
C TYR A 34 19.10 13.01 18.56
N LEU A 35 20.10 12.47 17.86
CA LEU A 35 19.91 11.30 17.01
C LEU A 35 19.62 10.05 17.88
N ALA A 36 18.51 9.38 17.60
CA ALA A 36 18.04 8.19 18.30
C ALA A 36 17.65 7.12 17.28
N LEU A 37 18.63 6.34 16.81
CA LEU A 37 18.45 5.32 15.76
C LEU A 37 17.78 4.03 16.25
N GLY A 38 17.68 3.83 17.56
CA GLY A 38 17.11 2.63 18.18
C GLY A 38 16.89 2.84 19.67
N GLU A 39 16.57 1.74 20.37
CA GLU A 39 16.26 1.77 21.80
C GLU A 39 17.33 1.06 22.64
N ASN A 40 17.56 1.59 23.84
CA ASN A 40 18.39 0.95 24.85
C ASN A 40 17.60 -0.19 25.50
N ILE A 41 18.19 -1.39 25.52
CA ILE A 41 17.57 -2.57 26.13
C ILE A 41 18.47 -3.17 27.21
N LEU A 42 17.85 -3.89 28.15
CA LEU A 42 18.58 -4.68 29.14
C LEU A 42 19.08 -5.97 28.47
N VAL A 43 20.40 -6.18 28.48
CA VAL A 43 21.05 -7.34 27.87
C VAL A 43 21.71 -8.17 28.96
N ALA A 44 21.58 -9.50 28.86
CA ALA A 44 22.29 -10.45 29.71
C ALA A 44 23.24 -11.30 28.87
N PHE A 45 24.51 -11.33 29.24
CA PHE A 45 25.53 -12.13 28.57
C PHE A 45 25.63 -13.50 29.24
N LEU A 46 24.94 -14.49 28.68
CA LEU A 46 24.96 -15.88 29.16
C LEU A 46 24.52 -16.84 28.05
N SER A 47 24.92 -18.10 28.12
CA SER A 47 24.46 -19.13 27.20
C SER A 47 23.06 -19.63 27.60
N TRP A 48 22.05 -19.46 26.74
CA TRP A 48 20.67 -19.83 27.06
C TRP A 48 20.17 -20.98 26.19
N ARG A 49 20.35 -22.21 26.67
CA ARG A 49 19.83 -23.45 26.03
C ARG A 49 20.15 -23.57 24.53
N GLY A 50 21.27 -23.00 24.08
CA GLY A 50 21.66 -22.97 22.67
C GLY A 50 20.86 -22.01 21.78
N GLY A 51 19.90 -21.26 22.32
CA GLY A 51 19.10 -20.28 21.56
C GLY A 51 19.87 -19.06 21.10
N ASN A 52 21.05 -18.81 21.68
CA ASN A 52 22.02 -17.81 21.27
C ASN A 52 23.32 -18.44 20.75
N PHE A 53 23.20 -19.55 20.02
CA PHE A 53 24.34 -20.19 19.35
C PHE A 53 24.84 -19.31 18.18
N GLU A 54 26.16 -19.26 17.98
CA GLU A 54 26.82 -18.35 17.03
C GLU A 54 26.38 -16.89 17.24
N ASP A 55 25.75 -16.28 16.24
CA ASP A 55 25.33 -14.88 16.25
C ASP A 55 23.81 -14.73 16.49
N ALA A 56 23.13 -15.79 16.91
CA ALA A 56 21.70 -15.73 17.19
C ALA A 56 21.40 -14.87 18.42
N ILE A 57 20.42 -13.98 18.29
CA ILE A 57 19.95 -13.13 19.39
C ILE A 57 18.61 -13.65 19.88
N LEU A 58 18.55 -13.99 21.16
CA LEU A 58 17.30 -14.35 21.83
C LEU A 58 16.64 -13.11 22.41
N ILE A 59 15.45 -12.77 21.90
CA ILE A 59 14.69 -11.60 22.34
C ILE A 59 13.58 -11.99 23.31
N SER A 60 13.31 -11.12 24.27
CA SER A 60 12.15 -11.27 25.16
C SER A 60 10.87 -10.92 24.41
N GLU A 61 9.80 -11.69 24.60
CA GLU A 61 8.45 -11.36 24.10
C GLU A 61 7.98 -9.96 24.57
N ARG A 62 8.51 -9.47 25.69
CA ARG A 62 8.24 -8.12 26.19
C ARG A 62 8.59 -7.05 25.15
N LEU A 63 9.69 -7.20 24.41
CA LEU A 63 10.07 -6.23 23.38
C LEU A 63 9.05 -6.14 22.24
N VAL A 64 8.36 -7.24 21.95
CA VAL A 64 7.27 -7.26 20.96
C VAL A 64 6.01 -6.61 21.52
N LYS A 65 5.66 -6.90 22.78
CA LYS A 65 4.49 -6.32 23.46
C LYS A 65 4.60 -4.80 23.65
N ASP A 66 5.82 -4.31 23.86
CA ASP A 66 6.11 -2.90 24.08
C ASP A 66 6.34 -2.13 22.75
N ASP A 67 6.20 -2.77 21.59
CA ASP A 67 6.44 -2.19 20.26
C ASP A 67 7.84 -1.54 20.08
N ALA A 68 8.84 -1.98 20.85
CA ALA A 68 10.16 -1.35 20.95
C ALA A 68 10.92 -1.25 19.62
N TYR A 69 10.67 -2.19 18.71
CA TYR A 69 11.29 -2.24 17.38
C TYR A 69 10.24 -2.24 16.25
N THR A 70 9.02 -1.77 16.52
CA THR A 70 7.97 -1.66 15.51
C THR A 70 8.24 -0.44 14.62
N SER A 71 8.32 -0.64 13.30
CA SER A 71 8.54 0.41 12.31
C SER A 71 7.32 0.65 11.43
N ILE A 72 7.17 1.90 10.95
CA ILE A 72 6.13 2.28 10.00
C ILE A 72 6.75 2.36 8.60
N HIS A 73 6.20 1.57 7.67
CA HIS A 73 6.56 1.58 6.27
C HIS A 73 5.43 2.19 5.43
N ILE A 74 5.77 3.16 4.58
CA ILE A 74 4.83 3.80 3.66
C ILE A 74 5.25 3.45 2.24
N GLU A 75 4.43 2.63 1.59
CA GLU A 75 4.60 2.25 0.20
C GLU A 75 3.59 2.99 -0.68
N SER A 76 3.96 3.21 -1.93
CA SER A 76 3.09 3.85 -2.93
C SER A 76 2.91 2.91 -4.10
N PHE A 77 1.65 2.68 -4.45
CA PHE A 77 1.25 1.89 -5.61
C PHE A 77 0.66 2.82 -6.67
N SER A 78 0.87 2.51 -7.94
CA SER A 78 0.36 3.30 -9.06
C SER A 78 -0.31 2.40 -10.08
N CYS A 79 -1.48 2.82 -10.56
CA CYS A 79 -2.20 2.18 -11.65
C CYS A 79 -2.34 3.19 -12.80
N ASP A 80 -1.85 2.83 -13.97
CA ASP A 80 -2.04 3.64 -15.18
C ASP A 80 -3.28 3.15 -15.93
N VAL A 81 -4.13 4.08 -16.35
CA VAL A 81 -5.25 3.84 -17.27
C VAL A 81 -4.81 4.29 -18.66
N ARG A 82 -4.84 3.39 -19.63
CA ARG A 82 -4.31 3.65 -20.98
C ARG A 82 -5.36 3.45 -22.06
N GLU A 83 -5.18 4.15 -23.17
CA GLU A 83 -5.87 3.80 -24.41
C GLU A 83 -5.16 2.62 -25.08
N THR A 84 -5.90 1.55 -25.32
CA THR A 84 -5.40 0.39 -26.06
C THR A 84 -5.97 0.39 -27.48
N LYS A 85 -5.42 -0.44 -28.36
CA LYS A 85 -5.94 -0.59 -29.74
C LYS A 85 -7.39 -1.08 -29.80
N LEU A 86 -7.84 -1.80 -28.77
CA LEU A 86 -9.18 -2.40 -28.69
C LEU A 86 -10.18 -1.48 -27.97
N GLY A 87 -9.71 -0.37 -27.40
CA GLY A 87 -10.51 0.60 -26.66
C GLY A 87 -9.80 1.13 -25.41
N PRO A 88 -10.39 2.13 -24.74
CA PRO A 88 -9.86 2.67 -23.50
C PRO A 88 -10.01 1.68 -22.34
N GLU A 89 -8.99 1.61 -21.47
CA GLU A 89 -9.16 1.02 -20.14
C GLU A 89 -10.03 1.92 -19.27
N ILE A 90 -10.81 1.33 -18.38
CA ILE A 90 -11.76 2.05 -17.51
C ILE A 90 -11.55 1.59 -16.07
N THR A 91 -11.58 2.54 -15.12
CA THR A 91 -11.64 2.22 -13.70
C THR A 91 -13.09 2.06 -13.27
N THR A 92 -13.40 0.98 -12.57
CA THR A 92 -14.76 0.66 -12.14
C THR A 92 -14.75 -0.36 -11.00
N SER A 93 -15.80 -0.35 -10.19
CA SER A 93 -16.08 -1.39 -9.19
C SER A 93 -16.76 -2.62 -9.78
N ASP A 94 -17.30 -2.58 -11.01
CA ASP A 94 -17.85 -3.76 -11.70
C ASP A 94 -16.75 -4.55 -12.42
N ILE A 95 -16.09 -5.45 -11.69
CA ILE A 95 -14.98 -6.25 -12.19
C ILE A 95 -15.46 -7.70 -12.41
N PRO A 96 -15.25 -8.28 -13.61
CA PRO A 96 -15.63 -9.66 -13.89
C PRO A 96 -14.89 -10.67 -13.00
N ASN A 97 -15.60 -11.73 -12.57
CA ASN A 97 -15.03 -12.85 -11.82
C ASN A 97 -14.42 -12.50 -10.45
N VAL A 98 -14.81 -11.36 -9.86
CA VAL A 98 -14.39 -10.93 -8.53
C VAL A 98 -15.57 -11.04 -7.56
N SER A 99 -15.30 -11.52 -6.34
CA SER A 99 -16.32 -11.62 -5.28
C SER A 99 -16.69 -10.24 -4.72
N GLU A 100 -17.96 -10.06 -4.33
CA GLU A 100 -18.43 -8.81 -3.71
C GLU A 100 -17.61 -8.40 -2.47
N GLU A 101 -17.11 -9.37 -1.70
CA GLU A 101 -16.28 -9.11 -0.53
C GLU A 101 -14.97 -8.38 -0.88
N LYS A 102 -14.41 -8.61 -2.07
CA LYS A 102 -13.21 -7.90 -2.54
C LYS A 102 -13.53 -6.50 -3.08
N LEU A 103 -14.78 -6.27 -3.48
CA LEU A 103 -15.25 -4.99 -4.01
C LEU A 103 -15.76 -4.05 -2.90
N LYS A 104 -15.99 -4.55 -1.68
CA LYS A 104 -16.61 -3.81 -0.57
C LYS A 104 -15.91 -2.50 -0.19
N ASP A 105 -14.59 -2.41 -0.40
CA ASP A 105 -13.78 -1.26 -0.02
C ASP A 105 -13.51 -0.32 -1.21
N LEU A 106 -13.99 -0.67 -2.42
CA LEU A 106 -13.94 0.19 -3.60
C LEU A 106 -15.13 1.15 -3.61
N ASP A 107 -14.89 2.37 -4.07
CA ASP A 107 -15.92 3.35 -4.35
C ASP A 107 -16.55 3.14 -5.75
N GLU A 108 -17.46 4.04 -6.11
CA GLU A 108 -18.15 4.03 -7.40
C GLU A 108 -17.19 4.14 -8.60
N GLU A 109 -16.03 4.77 -8.42
CA GLU A 109 -14.99 4.90 -9.45
C GLU A 109 -14.04 3.69 -9.51
N GLY A 110 -14.23 2.71 -8.61
CA GLY A 110 -13.37 1.54 -8.50
C GLY A 110 -12.08 1.81 -7.74
N ILE A 111 -12.01 2.83 -6.88
CA ILE A 111 -10.82 3.18 -6.11
C ILE A 111 -11.04 2.81 -4.65
N VAL A 112 -10.03 2.21 -4.01
CA VAL A 112 -10.11 1.87 -2.58
C VAL A 112 -10.28 3.12 -1.71
N ARG A 113 -11.16 3.09 -0.72
CA ARG A 113 -11.38 4.23 0.20
C ARG A 113 -10.20 4.48 1.14
N ILE A 114 -9.98 5.75 1.50
CA ILE A 114 -9.01 6.13 2.54
C ILE A 114 -9.43 5.53 3.89
N GLY A 115 -8.47 4.94 4.59
CA GLY A 115 -8.67 4.31 5.89
C GLY A 115 -9.14 2.87 5.83
N ALA A 116 -9.34 2.28 4.65
CA ALA A 116 -9.56 0.84 4.49
C ALA A 116 -8.31 0.05 4.92
N GLU A 117 -8.56 -1.09 5.56
CA GLU A 117 -7.52 -2.08 5.87
C GLU A 117 -7.45 -3.09 4.73
N VAL A 118 -6.30 -3.16 4.08
CA VAL A 118 -6.08 -3.99 2.89
C VAL A 118 -5.13 -5.12 3.23
N GLY A 119 -5.51 -6.33 2.84
CA GLY A 119 -4.70 -7.53 2.97
C GLY A 119 -4.19 -8.04 1.63
N PRO A 120 -3.56 -9.22 1.62
CA PRO A 120 -3.11 -9.86 0.39
C PRO A 120 -4.27 -10.03 -0.60
N ASN A 121 -4.05 -9.71 -1.88
CA ASN A 121 -5.05 -9.79 -2.96
C ASN A 121 -6.27 -8.86 -2.86
N ALA A 122 -6.25 -7.88 -1.94
CA ALA A 122 -7.25 -6.82 -1.94
C ALA A 122 -7.05 -5.93 -3.18
N ILE A 123 -8.15 -5.52 -3.82
CA ILE A 123 -8.10 -4.64 -4.98
C ILE A 123 -7.94 -3.21 -4.49
N LEU A 124 -6.88 -2.53 -4.94
CA LEU A 124 -6.61 -1.12 -4.62
C LEU A 124 -7.24 -0.20 -5.66
N VAL A 125 -7.16 -0.59 -6.94
CA VAL A 125 -7.81 0.12 -8.05
C VAL A 125 -8.39 -0.91 -9.00
N GLY A 126 -9.72 -0.96 -9.05
CA GLY A 126 -10.50 -1.71 -10.02
C GLY A 126 -10.28 -1.14 -11.42
N LYS A 127 -9.76 -1.97 -12.32
CA LYS A 127 -9.49 -1.58 -13.71
C LYS A 127 -9.87 -2.72 -14.65
N ILE A 128 -10.60 -2.37 -15.70
CA ILE A 128 -10.97 -3.28 -16.77
C ILE A 128 -10.37 -2.83 -18.09
N SER A 129 -9.91 -3.78 -18.89
CA SER A 129 -9.42 -3.56 -20.24
C SER A 129 -10.31 -4.28 -21.25
N PRO A 130 -10.62 -3.67 -22.41
CA PRO A 130 -11.35 -4.35 -23.46
C PRO A 130 -10.55 -5.55 -23.97
N LYS A 131 -11.24 -6.68 -24.12
CA LYS A 131 -10.70 -7.93 -24.65
C LYS A 131 -11.23 -8.12 -26.07
N GLY A 132 -10.35 -8.48 -27.00
CA GLY A 132 -10.77 -8.85 -28.35
C GLY A 132 -11.57 -10.15 -28.32
N GLU A 133 -12.38 -10.38 -29.36
CA GLU A 133 -13.03 -11.67 -29.56
C GLU A 133 -11.97 -12.75 -29.66
N ALA A 134 -12.00 -13.71 -28.73
CA ALA A 134 -11.18 -14.91 -28.79
C ALA A 134 -12.05 -16.04 -29.36
N ASP A 135 -11.52 -16.76 -30.35
CA ASP A 135 -12.13 -18.00 -30.81
C ASP A 135 -12.15 -19.01 -29.65
N LEU A 136 -13.33 -19.24 -29.09
CA LEU A 136 -13.55 -20.20 -28.01
C LEU A 136 -13.39 -21.62 -28.55
N THR A 137 -12.78 -22.51 -27.76
CA THR A 137 -12.69 -23.93 -28.12
C THR A 137 -14.07 -24.59 -28.13
N ALA A 138 -14.19 -25.78 -28.74
CA ALA A 138 -15.48 -26.50 -28.79
C ALA A 138 -16.04 -26.77 -27.38
N GLU A 139 -15.17 -27.05 -26.41
CA GLU A 139 -15.49 -27.26 -25.01
C GLU A 139 -16.03 -25.99 -24.34
N GLU A 140 -15.36 -24.84 -24.55
CA GLU A 140 -15.79 -23.55 -24.00
C GLU A 140 -17.12 -23.07 -24.62
N ARG A 141 -17.33 -23.34 -25.92
CA ARG A 141 -18.62 -23.06 -26.60
C ARG A 141 -19.76 -23.90 -26.01
N LEU A 142 -19.50 -25.18 -25.71
CA LEU A 142 -20.48 -26.05 -25.07
C LEU A 142 -20.80 -25.59 -23.65
N LEU A 143 -19.79 -25.29 -22.84
CA LEU A 143 -19.94 -24.74 -21.50
C LEU A 143 -20.78 -23.47 -21.52
N ARG A 144 -20.49 -22.55 -22.42
CA ARG A 144 -21.22 -21.29 -22.57
C ARG A 144 -22.68 -21.50 -22.98
N ALA A 145 -22.96 -22.49 -23.83
CA ALA A 145 -24.33 -22.84 -24.21
C ALA A 145 -25.14 -23.46 -23.06
N ILE A 146 -24.49 -24.24 -22.19
CA ILE A 146 -25.13 -24.87 -21.03
C ILE A 146 -25.40 -23.85 -19.91
N PHE A 147 -24.44 -23.00 -19.58
CA PHE A 147 -24.55 -22.05 -18.46
C PHE A 147 -25.13 -20.69 -18.85
N GLY A 148 -25.29 -20.42 -20.15
CA GLY A 148 -25.84 -19.15 -20.64
C GLY A 148 -25.00 -17.92 -20.28
N GLU A 149 -23.75 -18.11 -19.85
CA GLU A 149 -22.87 -16.99 -19.50
C GLU A 149 -22.55 -16.16 -20.74
N LYS A 150 -22.95 -14.88 -20.70
CA LYS A 150 -22.47 -13.91 -21.68
C LYS A 150 -20.97 -13.70 -21.40
N ALA A 151 -20.12 -13.98 -22.38
CA ALA A 151 -18.72 -13.60 -22.29
C ALA A 151 -18.67 -12.09 -22.11
N ARG A 152 -18.14 -11.65 -20.97
CA ARG A 152 -17.84 -10.25 -20.78
C ARG A 152 -16.69 -9.91 -21.72
N GLU A 153 -16.88 -8.90 -22.55
CA GLU A 153 -15.88 -8.38 -23.52
C GLU A 153 -14.74 -7.62 -22.83
N VAL A 154 -14.65 -7.70 -21.51
CA VAL A 154 -13.69 -7.00 -20.68
C VAL A 154 -12.92 -7.98 -19.80
N LYS A 155 -11.64 -7.70 -19.59
CA LYS A 155 -10.76 -8.46 -18.71
C LYS A 155 -10.38 -7.60 -17.52
N ASP A 156 -10.29 -8.23 -16.35
CA ASP A 156 -9.72 -7.63 -15.14
C ASP A 156 -8.21 -7.35 -15.33
N THR A 157 -7.83 -6.08 -15.18
CA THR A 157 -6.45 -5.58 -15.16
C THR A 157 -6.20 -4.69 -13.94
N SER A 158 -6.95 -4.94 -12.87
CA SER A 158 -6.93 -4.19 -11.62
C SER A 158 -5.59 -4.24 -10.91
N LEU A 159 -5.30 -3.17 -10.17
CA LEU A 159 -4.18 -3.13 -9.24
C LEU A 159 -4.59 -3.80 -7.93
N SER A 160 -3.94 -4.91 -7.60
CA SER A 160 -4.15 -5.63 -6.34
C SER A 160 -2.93 -5.54 -5.42
N MET A 161 -3.14 -5.67 -4.12
CA MET A 161 -2.09 -5.75 -3.12
C MET A 161 -1.23 -6.99 -3.34
N GLU A 162 0.10 -6.83 -3.34
CA GLU A 162 1.05 -7.94 -3.43
C GLU A 162 0.88 -8.94 -2.28
N HIS A 163 1.21 -10.20 -2.53
CA HIS A 163 1.12 -11.25 -1.51
C HIS A 163 2.02 -10.95 -0.30
N GLY A 164 1.51 -11.22 0.90
CA GLY A 164 2.24 -11.05 2.16
C GLY A 164 2.26 -9.62 2.71
N LYS A 165 1.85 -8.61 1.93
CA LYS A 165 1.68 -7.25 2.42
C LYS A 165 0.27 -7.02 2.97
N ARG A 166 0.21 -6.22 4.03
CA ARG A 166 -1.03 -5.73 4.64
C ARG A 166 -0.80 -4.33 5.19
N GLY A 167 -1.85 -3.54 5.26
CA GLY A 167 -1.74 -2.20 5.82
C GLY A 167 -3.02 -1.41 5.69
N ARG A 168 -2.90 -0.11 5.95
CA ARG A 168 -4.02 0.82 5.88
C ARG A 168 -3.77 1.86 4.79
N VAL A 169 -4.79 2.13 3.99
CA VAL A 169 -4.72 3.19 2.97
C VAL A 169 -4.71 4.54 3.66
N VAL A 170 -3.61 5.28 3.54
CA VAL A 170 -3.43 6.60 4.19
C VAL A 170 -3.66 7.79 3.25
N GLY A 171 -3.65 7.57 1.95
CA GLY A 171 -3.84 8.63 0.96
C GLY A 171 -3.98 8.10 -0.46
N ILE A 172 -4.70 8.86 -1.28
CA ILE A 172 -4.98 8.56 -2.68
C ILE A 172 -4.71 9.83 -3.47
N LYS A 173 -4.11 9.69 -4.65
CA LYS A 173 -3.91 10.79 -5.60
C LYS A 173 -4.36 10.33 -6.98
N VAL A 174 -5.36 11.00 -7.53
CA VAL A 174 -5.86 10.77 -8.88
C VAL A 174 -5.30 11.87 -9.78
N PHE A 175 -4.69 11.47 -10.90
CA PHE A 175 -4.16 12.40 -11.90
C PHE A 175 -4.93 12.21 -13.20
N SER A 176 -5.70 13.23 -13.60
CA SER A 176 -6.39 13.25 -14.91
C SER A 176 -5.72 14.24 -15.86
N ARG A 177 -5.64 13.86 -17.15
CA ARG A 177 -5.14 14.73 -18.22
C ARG A 177 -6.05 15.94 -18.45
N ASP A 178 -7.36 15.75 -18.29
CA ASP A 178 -8.37 16.78 -18.54
C ASP A 178 -8.34 17.91 -17.50
N LEU A 179 -7.86 17.60 -16.29
CA LEU A 179 -7.64 18.57 -15.21
C LEU A 179 -6.34 19.38 -15.39
N GLY A 180 -5.66 19.27 -16.52
CA GLY A 180 -4.45 20.03 -16.84
C GLY A 180 -3.18 19.54 -16.12
N TYR A 181 -3.23 18.39 -15.44
CA TYR A 181 -2.05 17.81 -14.81
C TYR A 181 -1.10 17.26 -15.88
N LYS A 182 0.10 17.87 -15.99
CA LYS A 182 1.20 17.30 -16.76
C LYS A 182 1.75 16.09 -16.02
N VAL A 183 1.26 14.91 -16.37
CA VAL A 183 1.84 13.64 -15.89
C VAL A 183 3.19 13.46 -16.57
N GLY A 184 4.27 13.81 -15.86
CA GLY A 184 5.63 13.52 -16.31
C GLY A 184 5.81 12.01 -16.39
N ALA A 185 6.30 11.51 -17.53
CA ALA A 185 6.76 10.13 -17.63
C ALA A 185 7.90 9.92 -16.63
N ARG A 186 7.59 9.25 -15.51
CA ARG A 186 8.42 9.00 -14.31
C ARG A 186 8.61 10.19 -13.36
N GLY A 187 8.26 9.91 -12.10
CA GLY A 187 8.94 10.48 -10.93
C GLY A 187 8.23 11.67 -10.30
N TYR A 188 7.73 11.42 -9.09
CA TYR A 188 7.34 12.41 -8.10
C TYR A 188 8.28 13.64 -8.13
N LYS A 189 7.77 14.79 -8.59
CA LYS A 189 8.32 16.08 -8.17
C LYS A 189 7.67 16.46 -6.85
N LYS A 190 8.44 16.30 -5.78
CA LYS A 190 8.16 16.81 -4.45
C LYS A 190 8.36 18.33 -4.50
N ASN A 191 7.31 19.10 -4.22
CA ASN A 191 7.45 20.48 -3.74
C ASN A 191 7.68 20.43 -2.22
#